data_AF-A0A0M9ECT1-F1
#
_entry.id   AF-A0A0M9ECT1-F1
#
_cell.length_a   1.000
_cell.length_b   1.000
_cell.length_c   1.000
_cell.angle_alpha   90.00
_cell.angle_beta   90.00
_cell.angle_gamma   90.00
#
_symmetry.space_group_name_H-M   'P 1'
#
loop_
_entity.id
_entity.type
_entity.pdbx_description
1 polymer ?
#
loop_
_entity_poly.entity_id
_entity_poly.type
_entity_poly.pdbx_seq_one_letter_code
_entity_poly.pdbx_strand_id
1 'polypeptide(L)'
;MVQVDVFWSYALGASFASAASRQLKIKSNPFQNDYFTYTLLYLSCIFAPSGIYLLWQFPHWETMQVATCHGDLPAWLVTIFSITNITQGILGFWVSYQCIKAGRYYLAHLQWFLAYFCMFFVLVHGWDGLGWQRFLYDPTVLNNQLWEPGQHMGLTFLWSNVAFTLYVMGIFVIPFMIIPMSKWIIEGAQNSPEVRSTDIPESIQEIGITFLKLVLGCSLGGAIITSIVIYIIRLITGNLLISFIFGMSICLVSGYYFFFQEGKICYDLFKKLFLAEPATSQKEKS
;
A
#
# COMPACT_ATOMS: atom_id res chain seq x y z
N MET A 1 3.78 7.73 11.31
CA MET A 1 3.25 6.46 10.80
C MET A 1 1.73 6.40 10.84
N VAL A 2 1.04 6.87 11.89
CA VAL A 2 -0.44 6.95 11.93
C VAL A 2 -1.09 7.44 10.61
N GLN A 3 -0.48 8.43 9.96
CA GLN A 3 -0.93 8.97 8.67
C GLN A 3 -0.77 7.98 7.50
N VAL A 4 0.27 7.15 7.52
CA VAL A 4 0.58 6.16 6.49
C VAL A 4 -0.37 4.97 6.55
N ASP A 5 -0.84 4.60 7.75
CA ASP A 5 -1.68 3.42 7.95
C ASP A 5 -3.05 3.54 7.30
N VAL A 6 -3.56 4.77 7.12
CA VAL A 6 -4.76 5.05 6.32
C VAL A 6 -4.60 4.51 4.89
N PHE A 7 -3.47 4.84 4.24
CA PHE A 7 -3.18 4.39 2.89
C PHE A 7 -2.84 2.91 2.85
N TRP A 8 -2.11 2.42 3.85
CA TRP A 8 -1.74 1.00 3.91
C TRP A 8 -2.97 0.11 4.07
N SER A 9 -3.87 0.44 5.00
CA SER A 9 -5.14 -0.25 5.22
C SER A 9 -5.97 -0.30 3.96
N TYR A 10 -6.10 0.85 3.28
CA TYR A 10 -6.78 0.93 2.00
C TYR A 10 -6.16 -0.01 0.97
N ALA A 11 -4.83 0.04 0.83
CA ALA A 11 -4.10 -0.78 -0.12
C ALA A 11 -4.31 -2.28 0.14
N LEU A 12 -4.34 -2.70 1.42
CA LEU A 12 -4.59 -4.09 1.82
C LEU A 12 -5.98 -4.56 1.37
N GLY A 13 -7.03 -3.84 1.75
CA GLY A 13 -8.39 -4.21 1.36
C GLY A 13 -8.62 -4.20 -0.15
N ALA A 14 -8.06 -3.19 -0.84
CA ALA A 14 -8.11 -3.10 -2.29
C ALA A 14 -7.32 -4.24 -2.97
N SER A 15 -6.18 -4.67 -2.41
CA SER A 15 -5.38 -5.79 -2.92
C SER A 15 -6.14 -7.12 -2.82
N PHE A 16 -6.80 -7.38 -1.70
CA PHE A 16 -7.62 -8.58 -1.52
C PHE A 16 -8.78 -8.64 -2.52
N ALA A 17 -9.52 -7.54 -2.67
CA ALA A 17 -10.61 -7.48 -3.64
C ALA A 17 -10.11 -7.69 -5.08
N SER A 18 -9.00 -7.04 -5.46
CA SER A 18 -8.43 -7.17 -6.81
C SER A 18 -7.91 -8.59 -7.09
N ALA A 19 -7.34 -9.26 -6.09
CA ALA A 19 -6.94 -10.66 -6.19
C ALA A 19 -8.14 -11.60 -6.40
N ALA A 20 -9.28 -11.31 -5.76
CA ALA A 20 -10.54 -12.06 -5.93
C ALA A 20 -11.44 -11.51 -7.05
N SER A 21 -10.89 -10.72 -7.99
CA SER A 21 -11.66 -9.98 -8.99
C SER A 21 -12.65 -10.83 -9.79
N ARG A 22 -12.20 -12.00 -10.25
CA ARG A 22 -13.03 -12.91 -11.07
C ARG A 22 -14.20 -13.49 -10.29
N GLN A 23 -13.97 -13.85 -9.03
CA GLN A 23 -15.01 -14.40 -8.16
C GLN A 23 -15.96 -13.30 -7.66
N LEU A 24 -15.44 -12.10 -7.41
CA LEU A 24 -16.26 -10.95 -7.02
C LEU A 24 -17.12 -10.40 -8.16
N LYS A 25 -16.70 -10.54 -9.42
CA LYS A 25 -17.48 -10.09 -10.59
C LYS A 25 -18.89 -10.69 -10.62
N ILE A 26 -19.03 -11.96 -10.23
CA ILE A 26 -20.32 -12.67 -10.20
C ILE A 26 -21.12 -12.46 -8.90
N LYS A 27 -20.54 -11.85 -7.86
CA LYS A 27 -21.27 -11.51 -6.63
C LYS A 27 -22.10 -10.25 -6.85
N SER A 28 -23.25 -10.20 -6.17
CA SER A 28 -24.17 -9.05 -6.17
C SER A 28 -23.86 -8.06 -5.06
N ASN A 29 -23.40 -8.57 -3.90
CA ASN A 29 -23.10 -7.78 -2.71
C ASN A 29 -21.60 -7.83 -2.36
N PRO A 30 -20.93 -6.68 -2.24
CA PRO A 30 -19.51 -6.63 -1.86
C PRO A 30 -19.23 -7.16 -0.44
N PHE A 31 -20.20 -7.12 0.47
CA PHE A 31 -19.99 -7.38 1.90
C PHE A 31 -20.51 -8.76 2.36
N GLN A 32 -21.12 -9.54 1.46
CA GLN A 32 -21.67 -10.86 1.75
C GLN A 32 -20.96 -11.94 0.93
N ASN A 33 -19.69 -12.15 1.21
CA ASN A 33 -18.86 -13.18 0.58
C ASN A 33 -17.61 -13.48 1.43
N ASP A 34 -17.00 -14.63 1.16
CA ASP A 34 -15.86 -15.12 1.94
C ASP A 34 -14.61 -14.23 1.80
N TYR A 35 -14.43 -13.55 0.66
CA TYR A 35 -13.29 -12.65 0.42
C TYR A 35 -13.37 -11.40 1.31
N PHE A 36 -14.55 -10.82 1.45
CA PHE A 36 -14.78 -9.71 2.35
C PHE A 36 -14.65 -10.15 3.81
N THR A 37 -15.23 -11.29 4.18
CA THR A 37 -15.09 -11.86 5.53
C THR A 37 -13.62 -12.08 5.88
N TYR A 38 -12.84 -12.66 4.96
CA TYR A 38 -11.39 -12.82 5.14
C TYR A 38 -10.69 -11.48 5.32
N THR A 39 -11.00 -10.51 4.44
CA THR A 39 -10.43 -9.15 4.52
C THR A 39 -10.72 -8.50 5.87
N LEU A 40 -11.96 -8.58 6.35
CA LEU A 40 -12.37 -8.02 7.63
C LEU A 40 -11.65 -8.69 8.81
N LEU A 41 -11.54 -10.02 8.80
CA LEU A 41 -10.81 -10.76 9.82
C LEU A 41 -9.31 -10.45 9.79
N TYR A 42 -8.71 -10.38 8.61
CA TYR A 42 -7.30 -9.99 8.46
C TYR A 42 -7.06 -8.58 9.03
N LEU A 43 -7.91 -7.62 8.68
CA LEU A 43 -7.78 -6.24 9.17
C LEU A 43 -7.98 -6.18 10.69
N SER A 44 -8.99 -6.87 11.23
CA SER A 44 -9.38 -6.77 12.64
C SER A 44 -8.49 -7.58 13.57
N CYS A 45 -7.97 -8.72 13.12
CA CYS A 45 -7.22 -9.66 13.96
C CYS A 45 -5.71 -9.59 13.76
N ILE A 46 -5.23 -9.07 12.63
CA ILE A 46 -3.80 -9.03 12.31
C ILE A 46 -3.34 -7.58 12.15
N PHE A 47 -3.89 -6.86 11.17
CA PHE A 47 -3.34 -5.56 10.78
C PHE A 47 -3.58 -4.47 11.84
N ALA A 48 -4.83 -4.23 12.24
CA ALA A 48 -5.14 -3.20 13.24
C ALA A 48 -4.45 -3.47 14.59
N PRO A 49 -4.46 -4.71 15.15
CA PRO A 49 -3.69 -5.02 16.36
C PRO A 49 -2.19 -4.74 16.22
N SER A 50 -1.58 -5.03 15.06
CA SER A 50 -0.17 -4.71 14.84
C SER A 50 0.12 -3.21 14.86
N GLY A 51 -0.73 -2.39 14.24
CA GLY A 51 -0.61 -0.94 14.29
C GLY A 51 -0.79 -0.40 15.72
N ILE A 52 -1.78 -0.92 16.45
CA ILE A 52 -2.01 -0.51 17.86
C ILE A 52 -0.79 -0.85 18.72
N TYR A 53 -0.19 -2.02 18.50
CA TYR A 53 1.05 -2.39 19.19
C TYR A 53 2.19 -1.42 18.86
N LEU A 54 2.38 -1.04 17.59
CA LEU A 54 3.42 -0.07 17.21
C LEU A 54 3.15 1.31 17.83
N LEU A 55 1.91 1.79 17.78
CA LEU A 55 1.52 3.06 18.41
C LEU A 55 1.77 3.05 19.91
N TRP A 56 1.48 1.93 20.56
CA TRP A 56 1.64 1.81 22.00
C TRP A 56 3.09 1.57 22.40
N GLN A 57 3.86 0.77 21.66
CA GLN A 57 5.24 0.45 22.02
C GLN A 57 6.23 1.54 21.61
N PHE A 58 5.96 2.22 20.49
CA PHE A 58 6.84 3.22 19.88
C PHE A 58 6.09 4.51 19.53
N PRO A 59 5.52 5.23 20.52
CA PRO A 59 4.68 6.40 20.27
C PRO A 59 5.40 7.49 19.45
N HIS A 60 6.71 7.67 19.66
CA HIS A 60 7.50 8.63 18.89
C HIS A 60 7.56 8.22 17.42
N TRP A 61 8.03 7.00 17.16
CA TRP A 61 8.15 6.50 15.79
C TRP A 61 6.81 6.48 15.08
N GLU A 62 5.77 5.94 15.73
CA GLU A 62 4.46 5.80 15.12
C GLU A 62 3.81 7.14 14.79
N THR A 63 4.16 8.22 15.49
CA THR A 63 3.65 9.56 15.21
C THR A 63 4.56 10.41 14.32
N MET A 64 5.57 9.83 13.65
CA MET A 64 6.61 10.58 12.92
C MET A 64 7.37 11.57 13.83
N GLN A 65 7.68 11.13 15.04
CA GLN A 65 8.42 11.87 16.08
C GLN A 65 7.67 13.11 16.60
N VAL A 66 6.32 13.11 16.56
CA VAL A 66 5.49 14.20 17.08
C VAL A 66 5.16 13.99 18.56
N ALA A 67 4.76 12.78 18.94
CA ALA A 67 4.58 12.42 20.35
C ALA A 67 5.93 12.12 20.98
N THR A 68 6.19 12.68 22.16
CA THR A 68 7.43 12.53 22.93
C THR A 68 7.30 11.56 24.10
N CYS A 69 6.07 11.14 24.42
CA CYS A 69 5.76 10.09 25.40
C CYS A 69 4.36 9.50 25.15
N HIS A 70 4.02 8.41 25.84
CA HIS A 70 2.66 7.85 25.82
C HIS A 70 1.60 8.85 26.29
N GLY A 71 1.96 9.75 27.22
CA GLY A 71 1.05 10.78 27.73
C GLY A 71 0.57 11.76 26.67
N ASP A 72 1.28 11.88 25.56
CA ASP A 72 0.92 12.76 24.44
C ASP A 72 -0.17 12.14 23.53
N LEU A 73 -0.48 10.85 23.72
CA LEU A 73 -1.48 10.13 22.92
C LEU A 73 -2.84 10.14 23.63
N PRO A 74 -3.77 11.02 23.24
CA PRO A 74 -5.10 10.99 23.82
C PRO A 74 -5.83 9.73 23.39
N ALA A 75 -6.63 9.15 24.29
CA ALA A 75 -7.34 7.89 24.05
C ALA A 75 -8.20 7.91 22.77
N TRP A 76 -8.85 9.05 22.47
CA TRP A 76 -9.65 9.20 21.26
C TRP A 76 -8.83 9.01 19.97
N LEU A 77 -7.56 9.44 19.96
CA LEU A 77 -6.69 9.30 18.79
C LEU A 77 -6.37 7.81 18.56
N VAL A 78 -6.04 7.09 19.62
CA VAL A 78 -5.80 5.63 19.58
C VAL A 78 -7.05 4.89 19.10
N THR A 79 -8.23 5.28 19.57
CA THR A 79 -9.51 4.71 19.12
C THR A 79 -9.78 4.99 17.64
N ILE A 80 -9.64 6.24 17.20
CA ILE A 80 -9.83 6.60 15.78
C ILE A 80 -8.83 5.84 14.91
N PHE A 81 -7.56 5.79 15.30
CA PHE A 81 -6.52 5.04 14.59
C PHE A 81 -6.91 3.58 14.37
N SER A 82 -7.37 2.91 15.44
CA SER A 82 -7.83 1.53 15.41
C SER A 82 -9.01 1.34 14.45
N ILE A 83 -10.00 2.23 14.51
CA ILE A 83 -11.17 2.22 13.63
C ILE A 83 -10.73 2.43 12.18
N THR A 84 -9.88 3.42 11.92
CA THR A 84 -9.45 3.77 10.56
C THR A 84 -8.71 2.62 9.89
N ASN A 85 -7.91 1.85 10.63
CA ASN A 85 -7.21 0.70 10.07
C ASN A 85 -8.16 -0.37 9.51
N ILE A 86 -9.37 -0.47 10.04
CA ILE A 86 -10.39 -1.39 9.55
C ILE A 86 -11.22 -0.72 8.46
N THR A 87 -11.76 0.48 8.72
CA THR A 87 -12.70 1.14 7.80
C THR A 87 -12.05 1.53 6.48
N GLN A 88 -10.77 1.91 6.48
CA GLN A 88 -10.06 2.24 5.23
C GLN A 88 -9.79 1.01 4.39
N GLY A 89 -9.54 -0.15 5.00
CA GLY A 89 -9.48 -1.41 4.27
C GLY A 89 -10.83 -1.84 3.69
N ILE A 90 -11.93 -1.65 4.43
CA ILE A 90 -13.28 -1.85 3.91
C ILE A 90 -13.54 -0.93 2.69
N LEU A 91 -13.14 0.34 2.77
CA LEU A 91 -13.27 1.29 1.67
C LEU A 91 -12.45 0.83 0.45
N GLY A 92 -11.19 0.46 0.63
CA GLY A 92 -10.34 -0.04 -0.45
C GLY A 92 -10.93 -1.27 -1.15
N PHE A 93 -11.45 -2.23 -0.36
CA PHE A 93 -12.16 -3.40 -0.87
C PHE A 93 -13.38 -3.00 -1.71
N TRP A 94 -14.21 -2.10 -1.19
CA TRP A 94 -15.42 -1.64 -1.88
C TRP A 94 -15.11 -0.90 -3.18
N VAL A 95 -14.12 -0.01 -3.20
CA VAL A 95 -13.73 0.70 -4.45
C VAL A 95 -13.18 -0.28 -5.49
N SER A 96 -12.38 -1.26 -5.08
CA SER A 96 -11.92 -2.34 -5.98
C SER A 96 -13.10 -3.11 -6.54
N TYR A 97 -14.07 -3.49 -5.69
CA TYR A 97 -15.29 -4.16 -6.12
C TYR A 97 -16.04 -3.36 -7.18
N GLN A 98 -16.18 -2.03 -7.02
CA GLN A 98 -16.82 -1.20 -8.06
C GLN A 98 -16.05 -1.24 -9.39
N CYS A 99 -14.72 -1.16 -9.35
CA CYS A 99 -13.89 -1.29 -10.55
C CYS A 99 -14.06 -2.66 -11.22
N ILE A 100 -14.11 -3.72 -10.43
CA ILE A 100 -14.33 -5.10 -10.88
C ILE A 100 -15.71 -5.26 -11.53
N LYS A 101 -16.77 -4.72 -10.92
CA LYS A 101 -18.13 -4.73 -11.51
C LYS A 101 -18.20 -3.95 -12.82
N ALA A 102 -17.39 -2.90 -12.96
CA ALA A 102 -17.24 -2.15 -14.20
C ALA A 102 -16.34 -2.85 -15.25
N GLY A 103 -15.79 -4.03 -14.95
CA GLY A 103 -14.90 -4.77 -15.84
C GLY A 103 -13.54 -4.09 -16.04
N ARG A 104 -13.07 -3.32 -15.06
CA ARG A 104 -11.80 -2.57 -15.08
C ARG A 104 -10.82 -3.17 -14.07
N TYR A 105 -10.30 -4.36 -14.34
CA TYR A 105 -9.40 -5.07 -13.43
C TYR A 105 -8.07 -4.36 -13.29
N TYR A 106 -7.52 -3.81 -14.37
CA TYR A 106 -6.29 -3.03 -14.32
C TYR A 106 -6.44 -1.83 -13.38
N LEU A 107 -7.56 -1.11 -13.46
CA LEU A 107 -7.85 0.01 -12.56
C LEU A 107 -8.01 -0.44 -11.11
N ALA A 108 -8.64 -1.59 -10.87
CA ALA A 108 -8.74 -2.18 -9.54
C ALA A 108 -7.35 -2.48 -8.95
N HIS A 109 -6.36 -2.83 -9.80
CA HIS A 109 -4.98 -3.02 -9.35
C HIS A 109 -4.19 -1.71 -9.20
N LEU A 110 -4.37 -0.77 -10.12
CA LEU A 110 -3.65 0.50 -10.12
C LEU A 110 -3.95 1.32 -8.86
N GLN A 111 -5.17 1.24 -8.33
CA GLN A 111 -5.55 2.04 -7.17
C GLN A 111 -4.91 1.57 -5.84
N TRP A 112 -4.76 0.27 -5.60
CA TRP A 112 -4.05 -0.21 -4.41
C TRP A 112 -2.56 0.08 -4.51
N PHE A 113 -2.02 0.05 -5.74
CA PHE A 113 -0.65 0.48 -6.00
C PHE A 113 -0.46 1.95 -5.65
N LEU A 114 -1.39 2.82 -6.10
CA LEU A 114 -1.33 4.25 -5.77
C LEU A 114 -1.42 4.48 -4.26
N ALA A 115 -2.20 3.68 -3.53
CA ALA A 115 -2.25 3.74 -2.07
C ALA A 115 -0.91 3.35 -1.43
N TYR A 116 -0.23 2.29 -1.88
CA TYR A 116 1.15 2.00 -1.42
C TYR A 116 2.13 3.11 -1.79
N PHE A 117 2.01 3.69 -2.98
CA PHE A 117 2.82 4.85 -3.35
C PHE A 117 2.61 6.01 -2.37
N CYS A 118 1.36 6.36 -2.04
CA CYS A 118 1.06 7.41 -1.05
C CYS A 118 1.63 7.09 0.33
N MET A 119 1.50 5.83 0.78
CA MET A 119 2.11 5.36 2.02
C MET A 119 3.63 5.58 2.03
N PHE A 120 4.34 5.10 1.01
CA PHE A 120 5.79 5.29 0.90
C PHE A 120 6.18 6.75 0.67
N PHE A 121 5.36 7.54 0.01
CA PHE A 121 5.62 8.95 -0.21
C PHE A 121 5.59 9.72 1.11
N VAL A 122 4.61 9.47 1.98
CA VAL A 122 4.59 10.05 3.34
C VAL A 122 5.79 9.58 4.15
N LEU A 123 6.18 8.31 4.02
CA LEU A 123 7.38 7.77 4.68
C LEU A 123 8.67 8.45 4.26
N VAL A 124 8.87 8.64 2.96
CA VAL A 124 10.12 9.15 2.41
C VAL A 124 10.19 10.67 2.49
N HIS A 125 9.12 11.35 2.09
CA HIS A 125 9.08 12.80 2.00
C HIS A 125 8.56 13.44 3.29
N GLY A 126 7.51 12.90 3.90
CA GLY A 126 6.81 13.54 5.02
C GLY A 126 6.15 14.87 4.59
N TRP A 127 5.77 15.69 5.57
CA TRP A 127 5.16 17.00 5.29
C TRP A 127 6.19 18.12 5.07
N ASP A 128 7.45 17.91 5.48
CA ASP A 128 8.52 18.91 5.50
C ASP A 128 9.76 18.51 4.65
N GLY A 129 9.73 17.34 4.01
CA GLY A 129 10.85 16.77 3.27
C GLY A 129 11.80 15.91 4.13
N LEU A 130 11.48 15.71 5.42
CA LEU A 130 12.32 14.97 6.37
C LEU A 130 11.71 13.62 6.79
N GLY A 131 10.71 13.12 6.06
CA GLY A 131 10.03 11.86 6.38
C GLY A 131 11.01 10.69 6.58
N TRP A 132 11.95 10.51 5.67
CA TRP A 132 12.92 9.41 5.72
C TRP A 132 13.82 9.47 6.97
N GLN A 133 14.15 10.68 7.47
CA GLN A 133 14.94 10.85 8.68
C GLN A 133 14.15 10.39 9.90
N ARG A 134 12.88 10.79 9.99
CA ARG A 134 11.96 10.40 11.07
C ARG A 134 11.69 8.90 11.08
N PHE A 135 11.55 8.29 9.89
CA PHE A 135 11.32 6.86 9.72
C PHE A 135 12.54 6.03 10.15
N LEU A 136 13.76 6.45 9.79
CA LEU A 136 14.99 5.74 10.13
C LEU A 136 15.56 6.14 11.51
N TYR A 137 14.72 6.58 12.44
CA TYR A 137 15.16 6.98 13.78
C TYR A 137 14.34 6.27 14.86
N ASP A 138 15.01 5.48 15.68
CA ASP A 138 14.43 4.79 16.84
C ASP A 138 15.06 5.33 18.13
N PRO A 139 14.35 6.19 18.89
CA PRO A 139 14.82 6.72 20.16
C PRO A 139 15.15 5.63 21.20
N THR A 140 14.50 4.46 21.12
CA THR A 140 14.57 3.43 22.17
C THR A 140 15.94 2.76 22.24
N VAL A 141 16.72 2.82 21.17
CA VAL A 141 18.11 2.34 21.13
C VAL A 141 19.15 3.46 21.27
N LEU A 142 18.68 4.71 21.44
CA LEU A 142 19.49 5.93 21.56
C LEU A 142 19.25 6.61 22.92
N ASN A 143 19.11 5.82 23.98
CA ASN A 143 18.85 6.32 25.34
C ASN A 143 17.62 7.26 25.44
N ASN A 144 16.60 7.02 24.61
CA ASN A 144 15.39 7.84 24.50
C ASN A 144 15.66 9.31 24.11
N GLN A 145 16.74 9.58 23.39
CA GLN A 145 16.97 10.89 22.79
C GLN A 145 15.87 11.19 21.77
N LEU A 146 15.22 12.35 21.90
CA LEU A 146 14.21 12.80 20.95
C LEU A 146 14.86 13.17 19.62
N TRP A 147 14.15 12.88 18.53
CA TRP A 147 14.60 13.19 17.18
C TRP A 147 14.69 14.69 16.93
N GLU A 148 15.75 15.11 16.24
CA GLU A 148 15.91 16.46 15.70
C GLU A 148 16.20 16.42 14.19
N PRO A 149 15.84 17.48 13.42
CA PRO A 149 16.16 17.56 12.00
C PRO A 149 17.65 17.30 11.71
N GLY A 150 17.92 16.42 10.75
CA GLY A 150 19.26 15.96 10.39
C GLY A 150 19.68 14.66 11.06
N GLN A 151 18.97 14.21 12.10
CA GLN A 151 19.26 12.92 12.75
C GLN A 151 18.59 11.75 12.04
N HIS A 152 19.35 10.67 11.86
CA HIS A 152 18.86 9.38 11.38
C HIS A 152 19.87 8.29 11.74
N MET A 153 19.42 7.05 11.81
CA MET A 153 20.30 5.89 12.02
C MET A 153 20.85 5.34 10.68
N GLY A 154 20.24 5.71 9.55
CA GLY A 154 20.62 5.13 8.26
C GLY A 154 20.44 3.61 8.27
N LEU A 155 21.46 2.86 7.84
CA LEU A 155 21.37 1.39 7.79
C LEU A 155 21.33 0.73 9.18
N THR A 156 21.85 1.37 10.23
CA THR A 156 21.82 0.77 11.58
C THR A 156 20.39 0.68 12.13
N PHE A 157 19.44 1.42 11.54
CA PHE A 157 18.00 1.27 11.83
C PHE A 157 17.52 -0.19 11.68
N LEU A 158 18.10 -0.98 10.76
CA LEU A 158 17.69 -2.37 10.51
C LEU A 158 17.90 -3.30 11.72
N TRP A 159 18.65 -2.86 12.73
CA TRP A 159 18.88 -3.54 14.00
C TRP A 159 18.21 -2.83 15.19
N SER A 160 17.33 -1.87 14.93
CA SER A 160 16.57 -1.16 15.96
C SER A 160 15.41 -2.00 16.50
N ASN A 161 14.86 -1.61 17.66
CA ASN A 161 13.72 -2.31 18.26
C ASN A 161 12.48 -2.21 17.37
N VAL A 162 12.29 -1.05 16.74
CA VAL A 162 11.24 -0.85 15.74
C VAL A 162 11.41 -1.82 14.57
N ALA A 163 12.59 -1.91 13.96
CA ALA A 163 12.83 -2.78 12.82
C ALA A 163 12.61 -4.26 13.16
N PHE A 164 13.11 -4.73 14.30
CA PHE A 164 12.83 -6.11 14.77
C PHE A 164 11.34 -6.36 14.96
N THR A 165 10.61 -5.40 15.52
CA THR A 165 9.14 -5.50 15.66
C THR A 165 8.47 -5.62 14.29
N LEU A 166 8.86 -4.80 13.32
CA LEU A 166 8.33 -4.85 11.95
C LEU A 166 8.65 -6.18 11.27
N TYR A 167 9.83 -6.77 11.48
CA TYR A 167 10.16 -8.09 10.94
C TYR A 167 9.26 -9.19 11.52
N VAL A 168 9.08 -9.20 12.84
CA VAL A 168 8.21 -10.17 13.52
C VAL A 168 6.78 -10.02 13.03
N MET A 169 6.26 -8.79 12.93
CA MET A 169 4.93 -8.54 12.38
C MET A 169 4.84 -8.96 10.92
N GLY A 170 5.87 -8.69 10.11
CA GLY A 170 5.96 -9.08 8.71
C GLY A 170 5.82 -10.58 8.48
N ILE A 171 6.32 -11.41 9.40
CA ILE A 171 6.15 -12.88 9.37
C ILE A 171 4.68 -13.30 9.44
N PHE A 172 3.80 -12.50 10.06
CA PHE A 172 2.37 -12.78 10.11
C PHE A 172 1.61 -12.02 9.02
N VAL A 173 1.85 -10.72 8.87
CA VAL A 173 1.16 -9.85 7.92
C VAL A 173 1.35 -10.34 6.48
N ILE A 174 2.59 -10.61 6.05
CA ILE A 174 2.89 -10.89 4.64
C ILE A 174 2.34 -12.25 4.21
N PRO A 175 2.56 -13.38 4.91
CA PRO A 175 2.03 -14.68 4.47
C PRO A 175 0.51 -14.74 4.47
N PHE A 176 -0.14 -14.17 5.50
CA PHE A 176 -1.60 -14.12 5.58
C PHE A 176 -2.21 -13.19 4.52
N MET A 177 -1.42 -12.32 3.90
CA MET A 177 -1.87 -11.54 2.74
C MET A 177 -1.62 -12.27 1.42
N ILE A 178 -0.36 -12.68 1.17
CA ILE A 178 0.08 -13.17 -0.13
C ILE A 178 -0.51 -14.54 -0.46
N ILE A 179 -0.60 -15.46 0.51
CA ILE A 179 -1.08 -16.82 0.24
C ILE A 179 -2.54 -16.83 -0.25
N PRO A 180 -3.51 -16.18 0.44
CA PRO A 180 -4.88 -16.10 -0.06
C PRO A 180 -4.98 -15.37 -1.38
N MET A 181 -4.31 -14.22 -1.52
CA MET A 181 -4.34 -13.45 -2.77
C MET A 181 -3.88 -14.29 -3.97
N SER A 182 -2.75 -14.99 -3.83
CA SER A 182 -2.24 -15.85 -4.89
C SER A 182 -3.19 -17.00 -5.22
N LYS A 183 -3.79 -17.65 -4.21
CA LYS A 183 -4.79 -18.69 -4.43
C LYS A 183 -6.00 -18.16 -5.19
N TRP A 184 -6.54 -17.01 -4.78
CA TRP A 184 -7.70 -16.43 -5.43
C TRP A 184 -7.44 -16.00 -6.87
N ILE A 185 -6.24 -15.48 -7.17
CA ILE A 185 -5.85 -15.16 -8.55
C ILE A 185 -5.82 -16.44 -9.40
N ILE A 186 -5.16 -17.50 -8.92
CA ILE A 186 -5.03 -18.77 -9.64
C ILE A 186 -6.40 -19.45 -9.84
N GLU A 187 -7.16 -19.61 -8.76
CA GLU A 187 -8.51 -20.21 -8.79
C GLU A 187 -9.45 -19.40 -9.68
N GLY A 188 -9.39 -18.08 -9.62
CA GLY A 188 -10.18 -17.20 -10.46
C GLY A 188 -9.84 -17.42 -11.93
N ALA A 189 -8.55 -17.48 -12.25
CA ALA A 189 -8.05 -17.68 -13.61
C ALA A 189 -8.47 -19.04 -14.20
N GLN A 190 -8.34 -20.11 -13.41
CA GLN A 190 -8.71 -21.47 -13.84
C GLN A 190 -10.19 -21.61 -14.19
N ASN A 191 -11.06 -20.82 -13.55
CA ASN A 191 -12.51 -20.86 -13.76
C ASN A 191 -13.02 -19.81 -14.76
N SER A 192 -12.12 -19.08 -15.44
CA SER A 192 -12.44 -17.93 -16.31
C SER A 192 -12.15 -18.28 -17.76
N PRO A 193 -13.15 -18.32 -18.66
CA PRO A 193 -12.93 -18.64 -20.08
C PRO A 193 -12.07 -17.60 -20.81
N GLU A 194 -11.94 -16.39 -20.25
CA GLU A 194 -11.15 -15.29 -20.83
C GLU A 194 -9.64 -15.47 -20.64
N VAL A 195 -9.20 -16.37 -19.75
CA VAL A 195 -7.77 -16.58 -19.44
C VAL A 195 -7.28 -17.85 -20.12
N ARG A 196 -6.20 -17.72 -20.90
CA ARG A 196 -5.53 -18.88 -21.49
C ARG A 196 -4.78 -19.65 -20.41
N SER A 197 -4.79 -20.97 -20.48
CA SER A 197 -4.10 -21.83 -19.51
C SER A 197 -2.60 -21.53 -19.38
N THR A 198 -1.96 -21.08 -20.47
CA THR A 198 -0.54 -20.69 -20.50
C THR A 198 -0.23 -19.38 -19.78
N ASP A 199 -1.26 -18.55 -19.54
CA ASP A 199 -1.10 -17.24 -18.88
C ASP A 199 -1.35 -17.35 -17.36
N ILE A 200 -1.78 -18.53 -16.86
CA ILE A 200 -2.05 -18.75 -15.44
C ILE A 200 -0.71 -18.92 -14.70
N PRO A 201 -0.46 -18.16 -13.62
CA PRO A 201 0.75 -18.30 -12.82
C PRO A 201 0.89 -19.72 -12.26
N GLU A 202 2.10 -20.29 -12.36
CA GLU A 202 2.34 -21.68 -11.97
C GLU A 202 2.47 -21.84 -10.44
N SER A 203 2.75 -20.75 -9.72
CA SER A 203 3.02 -20.81 -8.29
C SER A 203 2.59 -19.55 -7.53
N ILE A 204 2.35 -19.73 -6.22
CA ILE A 204 2.12 -18.64 -5.26
C ILE A 204 3.32 -17.67 -5.22
N GLN A 205 4.53 -18.19 -5.41
CA GLN A 205 5.77 -17.41 -5.37
C GLN A 205 5.84 -16.41 -6.52
N GLU A 206 5.40 -16.80 -7.73
CA GLU A 206 5.41 -15.90 -8.88
C GLU A 206 4.54 -14.66 -8.64
N ILE A 207 3.34 -14.86 -8.13
CA ILE A 207 2.40 -13.77 -7.77
C ILE A 207 2.98 -12.94 -6.63
N GLY A 208 3.49 -13.59 -5.58
CA GLY A 208 4.08 -12.91 -4.43
C GLY A 208 5.27 -12.03 -4.81
N ILE A 209 6.20 -12.54 -5.63
CA ILE A 209 7.36 -11.77 -6.14
C ILE A 209 6.88 -10.61 -7.02
N THR A 210 5.89 -10.83 -7.88
CA THR A 210 5.34 -9.76 -8.74
C THR A 210 4.70 -8.66 -7.90
N PHE A 211 3.90 -9.02 -6.89
CA PHE A 211 3.31 -8.08 -5.96
C PHE A 211 4.38 -7.29 -5.19
N LEU A 212 5.39 -7.97 -4.64
CA LEU A 212 6.50 -7.32 -3.93
C LEU A 212 7.33 -6.40 -4.84
N LYS A 213 7.55 -6.76 -6.11
CA LYS A 213 8.20 -5.88 -7.09
C LYS A 213 7.39 -4.61 -7.33
N LEU A 214 6.07 -4.71 -7.44
CA LEU A 214 5.20 -3.55 -7.59
C LEU A 214 5.18 -2.67 -6.32
N VAL A 215 5.11 -3.27 -5.14
CA VAL A 215 5.07 -2.53 -3.87
C VAL A 215 6.44 -1.93 -3.55
N LEU A 216 7.48 -2.75 -3.36
CA LEU A 216 8.81 -2.32 -2.91
C LEU A 216 9.69 -1.77 -4.03
N GLY A 217 9.54 -2.27 -5.26
CA GLY A 217 10.31 -1.77 -6.39
C GLY A 217 9.68 -0.51 -6.97
N CYS A 218 8.46 -0.63 -7.49
CA CYS A 218 7.82 0.44 -8.24
C CYS A 218 7.21 1.53 -7.35
N SER A 219 6.46 1.18 -6.29
CA SER A 219 5.78 2.19 -5.45
C SER A 219 6.78 2.96 -4.59
N LEU A 220 7.65 2.26 -3.84
CA LEU A 220 8.69 2.90 -3.04
C LEU A 220 9.74 3.61 -3.92
N GLY A 221 10.21 2.98 -5.00
CA GLY A 221 11.12 3.63 -5.95
C GLY A 221 10.53 4.90 -6.55
N GLY A 222 9.24 4.86 -6.94
CA GLY A 222 8.50 6.03 -7.41
C GLY A 222 8.41 7.12 -6.34
N ALA A 223 8.12 6.78 -5.09
CA ALA A 223 8.06 7.73 -3.97
C ALA A 223 9.42 8.41 -3.73
N ILE A 224 10.52 7.66 -3.78
CA ILE A 224 11.89 8.19 -3.65
C ILE A 224 12.21 9.16 -4.79
N ILE A 225 11.97 8.76 -6.04
CA ILE A 225 12.20 9.60 -7.21
C ILE A 225 11.38 10.89 -7.11
N THR A 226 10.10 10.77 -6.73
CA THR A 226 9.21 11.93 -6.58
C THR A 226 9.71 12.88 -5.49
N SER A 227 10.14 12.35 -4.35
CA SER A 227 10.75 13.15 -3.26
C SER A 227 12.01 13.90 -3.73
N ILE A 228 12.88 13.24 -4.51
CA ILE A 228 14.08 13.85 -5.08
C ILE A 228 13.73 14.98 -6.06
N VAL A 229 12.74 14.76 -6.93
CA VAL A 229 12.30 15.78 -7.89
C VAL A 229 11.74 17.00 -7.15
N ILE A 230 10.90 16.80 -6.12
CA ILE A 230 10.39 17.89 -5.28
C ILE A 230 11.55 18.64 -4.62
N TYR A 231 12.56 17.93 -4.09
CA TYR A 231 13.74 18.55 -3.50
C TYR A 231 14.51 19.41 -4.51
N ILE A 232 14.75 18.92 -5.73
CA ILE A 232 15.45 19.67 -6.78
C ILE A 232 14.68 20.93 -7.16
N ILE A 233 13.35 20.84 -7.34
CA ILE A 233 12.52 22.01 -7.65
C ILE A 233 12.53 23.00 -6.48
N ARG A 234 12.59 22.51 -5.23
CA ARG A 234 12.72 23.37 -4.04
C ARG A 234 14.03 24.13 -4.01
N LEU A 235 15.13 23.51 -4.43
CA LEU A 235 16.41 24.21 -4.55
C LEU A 235 16.36 25.36 -5.56
N ILE A 236 15.53 25.23 -6.61
CA ILE A 236 15.38 26.26 -7.65
C ILE A 236 14.38 27.35 -7.23
N THR A 237 13.24 26.96 -6.66
CA THR A 237 12.11 27.86 -6.40
C THR A 237 12.13 28.47 -5.00
N GLY A 238 12.84 27.86 -4.05
CA GLY A 238 12.79 28.22 -2.62
C GLY A 238 11.45 27.93 -1.93
N ASN A 239 10.43 27.44 -2.65
CA ASN A 239 9.07 27.30 -2.14
C ASN A 239 8.62 25.83 -2.14
N LEU A 240 8.32 25.29 -0.96
CA LEU A 240 7.94 23.89 -0.79
C LEU A 240 6.62 23.56 -1.51
N LEU A 241 5.61 24.43 -1.43
CA LEU A 241 4.30 24.18 -2.03
C LEU A 241 4.38 24.11 -3.56
N ILE A 242 5.08 25.08 -4.17
CA ILE A 242 5.33 25.09 -5.62
C ILE A 242 6.07 23.81 -6.03
N SER A 243 7.10 23.45 -5.29
CA SER A 243 7.90 22.26 -5.55
C SER A 243 7.09 20.97 -5.46
N PHE A 244 6.18 20.89 -4.49
CA PHE A 244 5.25 19.79 -4.33
C PHE A 244 4.33 19.64 -5.54
N ILE A 245 3.65 20.73 -5.93
CA ILE A 245 2.69 20.71 -7.03
C ILE A 245 3.40 20.28 -8.32
N PHE A 246 4.48 20.96 -8.69
CA PHE A 246 5.19 20.66 -9.94
C PHE A 246 5.88 19.29 -9.90
N GLY A 247 6.55 18.94 -8.81
CA GLY A 247 7.25 17.66 -8.67
C GLY A 247 6.30 16.46 -8.76
N MET A 248 5.17 16.52 -8.04
CA MET A 248 4.14 15.50 -8.12
C MET A 248 3.55 15.41 -9.53
N SER A 249 3.17 16.54 -10.14
CA SER A 249 2.57 16.54 -11.48
C SER A 249 3.52 15.97 -12.54
N ILE A 250 4.80 16.35 -12.52
CA ILE A 250 5.81 15.81 -13.44
C ILE A 250 5.94 14.30 -13.26
N CYS A 251 6.12 13.83 -12.02
CA CYS A 251 6.29 12.41 -11.75
C CYS A 251 5.04 11.58 -12.09
N LEU A 252 3.83 12.10 -11.86
CA LEU A 252 2.59 11.42 -12.22
C LEU A 252 2.44 11.29 -13.74
N VAL A 253 2.63 12.39 -14.49
CA VAL A 253 2.49 12.39 -15.95
C VAL A 253 3.56 11.53 -16.59
N SER A 254 4.83 11.74 -16.24
CA SER A 254 5.94 10.95 -16.76
C SER A 254 5.82 9.47 -16.35
N GLY A 255 5.46 9.21 -15.09
CA GLY A 255 5.23 7.87 -14.58
C GLY A 255 4.22 7.11 -15.44
N TYR A 256 3.06 7.72 -15.70
CA TYR A 256 2.02 7.12 -16.51
C TYR A 256 2.51 6.74 -17.92
N TYR A 257 3.04 7.70 -18.69
CA TYR A 257 3.42 7.46 -20.08
C TYR A 257 4.63 6.52 -20.25
N PHE A 258 5.57 6.52 -19.31
CA PHE A 258 6.76 5.68 -19.42
C PHE A 258 6.60 4.29 -18.81
N PHE A 259 5.76 4.12 -17.78
CA PHE A 259 5.71 2.89 -16.99
C PHE A 259 4.34 2.21 -16.90
N PHE A 260 3.24 2.96 -16.82
CA PHE A 260 1.90 2.40 -16.53
C PHE A 260 0.99 2.33 -17.75
N GLN A 261 1.31 3.00 -18.86
CA GLN A 261 0.60 2.83 -20.12
C GLN A 261 0.70 1.38 -20.61
N GLU A 262 -0.31 0.92 -21.35
CA GLU A 262 -0.33 -0.41 -21.94
C GLU A 262 0.95 -0.72 -22.75
N GLY A 263 1.51 -1.91 -22.53
CA GLY A 263 2.77 -2.37 -23.15
C GLY A 263 4.04 -1.79 -22.51
N LYS A 264 3.94 -1.16 -21.34
CA LYS A 264 5.08 -0.70 -20.55
C LYS A 264 5.38 -1.64 -19.38
N ILE A 265 6.59 -1.51 -18.83
CA ILE A 265 7.13 -2.44 -17.83
C ILE A 265 6.22 -2.62 -16.61
N CYS A 266 5.69 -1.53 -16.02
CA CYS A 266 4.82 -1.69 -14.84
C CYS A 266 3.45 -2.24 -15.23
N TYR A 267 2.90 -1.83 -16.38
CA TYR A 267 1.67 -2.44 -16.92
C TYR A 267 1.81 -3.96 -17.09
N ASP A 268 2.93 -4.43 -17.67
CA ASP A 268 3.19 -5.85 -17.86
C ASP A 268 3.30 -6.61 -16.53
N LEU A 269 3.84 -5.97 -15.48
CA LEU A 269 3.83 -6.53 -14.13
C LEU A 269 2.41 -6.64 -13.57
N PHE A 270 1.56 -5.63 -13.75
CA PHE A 270 0.15 -5.74 -13.36
C PHE A 270 -0.59 -6.82 -14.14
N LYS A 271 -0.27 -6.97 -15.42
CA LYS A 271 -0.87 -7.99 -16.27
C LYS A 271 -0.64 -9.40 -15.75
N LYS A 272 0.46 -9.66 -15.03
CA LYS A 272 0.67 -10.94 -14.33
C LYS A 272 -0.24 -11.17 -13.12
N LEU A 273 -0.91 -10.13 -12.63
CA LEU A 273 -1.87 -10.22 -11.52
C LEU A 273 -3.31 -10.28 -12.03
N PHE A 274 -3.70 -9.40 -12.96
CA PHE A 274 -5.06 -9.39 -13.49
C PHE A 274 -5.27 -10.35 -14.68
N LEU A 275 -4.19 -10.79 -15.34
CA LEU A 275 -4.09 -11.73 -16.46
C LEU A 275 -4.73 -11.25 -17.75
N ALA A 276 -6.04 -11.01 -17.72
CA ALA A 276 -6.85 -10.52 -18.81
C ALA A 276 -7.94 -9.62 -18.25
N GLU A 277 -8.21 -8.52 -18.94
CA GLU A 277 -9.44 -7.77 -18.72
C GLU A 277 -10.62 -8.62 -19.22
N PRO A 278 -11.77 -8.61 -18.54
CA PRO A 278 -12.94 -9.24 -19.09
C PRO A 278 -13.30 -8.51 -20.38
N ALA A 279 -13.77 -9.26 -21.39
CA ALA A 279 -14.32 -8.62 -22.58
C ALA A 279 -15.35 -7.58 -22.12
N THR A 280 -15.09 -6.29 -22.39
CA THR A 280 -16.12 -5.26 -22.26
C THR A 280 -17.30 -5.80 -23.02
N SER A 281 -18.44 -5.98 -22.36
CA SER A 281 -19.70 -6.21 -23.04
C SER A 281 -19.84 -5.09 -24.06
N GLN A 282 -19.50 -5.41 -25.32
CA GLN A 282 -19.71 -4.51 -26.43
C GLN A 282 -21.19 -4.19 -26.40
N LYS A 283 -21.52 -2.92 -26.15
CA LYS A 283 -22.76 -2.25 -26.56
C LYS A 283 -23.89 -3.22 -26.95
N GLU A 284 -24.53 -3.86 -25.98
CA GLU A 284 -25.93 -4.27 -26.14
C GLU A 284 -26.80 -3.02 -26.01
N LYS A 285 -26.69 -2.17 -27.03
CA LYS A 285 -27.72 -1.22 -27.45
C LYS A 285 -27.69 -1.23 -28.97
N SER A 286 -28.27 -2.31 -29.50
CA SER A 286 -29.03 -2.30 -30.74
C SER A 286 -30.11 -1.23 -30.66
#